data_AF-A0A257LL94-F1
#
_entry.id   AF-A0A257LL94-F1
#
_cell.length_a   1.000
_cell.length_b   1.000
_cell.length_c   1.000
_cell.angle_alpha   90.00
_cell.angle_beta   90.00
_cell.angle_gamma   90.00
#
_symmetry.space_group_name_H-M   'P 1'
#
loop_
_entity.id
_entity.type
_entity.pdbx_description
1 polymer ?
#
loop_
_entity_poly.entity_id
_entity_poly.type
_entity_poly.pdbx_seq_one_letter_code
_entity_poly.pdbx_strand_id
1 'polypeptide(L)'
;MRDPTFTHILLVTLPEATPVHEAAALQEDLRRAHIEPFAWVINQSLLQSGSCDPLLQRREESEHRYLSEVVETHATRTAWLPWQPEEPVGPEALAKLAASSLALQIS
;
A
#
# COMPACT_ATOMS: atom_id res chain seq x y z
N MET A 1 -21.47 -6.41 5.65
CA MET A 1 -20.03 -6.15 5.85
C MET A 1 -19.27 -7.35 6.39
N ARG A 2 -19.86 -8.23 7.22
CA ARG A 2 -19.12 -9.38 7.80
C ARG A 2 -19.06 -10.62 6.90
N ASP A 3 -19.74 -10.62 5.76
CA ASP A 3 -19.62 -11.69 4.78
C ASP A 3 -18.39 -11.40 3.89
N PRO A 4 -17.28 -12.15 4.06
CA PRO A 4 -16.05 -11.91 3.32
C PRO A 4 -16.17 -12.29 1.84
N THR A 5 -17.20 -13.05 1.45
CA THR A 5 -17.44 -13.41 0.04
C THR A 5 -18.18 -12.30 -0.71
N PHE A 6 -18.91 -11.44 0.02
CA PHE A 6 -19.68 -10.33 -0.54
C PHE A 6 -19.01 -8.96 -0.33
N THR A 7 -18.29 -8.77 0.78
CA THR A 7 -17.64 -7.49 1.12
C THR A 7 -16.16 -7.69 1.36
N HIS A 8 -15.33 -7.01 0.57
CA HIS A 8 -13.89 -6.98 0.75
C HIS A 8 -13.46 -5.62 1.31
N ILE A 9 -12.71 -5.62 2.40
CA ILE A 9 -12.10 -4.41 2.96
C ILE A 9 -10.65 -4.33 2.53
N LEU A 10 -10.25 -3.18 1.98
CA LEU A 10 -8.87 -2.86 1.63
C LEU A 10 -8.35 -1.80 2.60
N LEU A 11 -7.22 -2.08 3.24
CA LEU A 11 -6.52 -1.08 4.05
C LEU A 11 -5.51 -0.36 3.15
N VAL A 12 -5.62 0.96 3.06
CA VAL A 12 -4.74 1.79 2.21
C VAL A 12 -3.88 2.65 3.14
N THR A 13 -2.56 2.63 2.94
CA THR A 13 -1.63 3.39 3.79
C THR A 13 -0.42 3.88 3.00
N LEU A 14 0.32 4.85 3.53
CA LEU A 14 1.64 5.25 3.03
C LEU A 14 2.73 4.39 3.72
N PRO A 15 3.89 4.15 3.08
CA PRO A 15 4.99 3.39 3.66
C PRO A 15 5.79 4.21 4.69
N GLU A 16 5.11 4.73 5.70
CA GLU A 16 5.66 5.57 6.76
C GLU A 16 5.23 5.05 8.14
N ALA A 17 5.96 5.45 9.18
CA ALA A 17 5.73 4.96 10.55
C ALA A 17 4.29 5.13 11.02
N THR A 18 3.81 6.37 11.04
CA THR A 18 2.49 6.68 11.60
C THR A 18 1.37 6.01 10.78
N PRO A 19 1.32 6.16 9.45
CA PRO A 19 0.25 5.54 8.65
C PRO A 19 0.23 4.01 8.72
N VAL A 20 1.38 3.33 8.76
CA VAL A 20 1.42 1.86 8.87
C VAL A 20 0.89 1.39 10.22
N HIS A 21 1.35 2.00 11.32
CA HIS A 21 0.87 1.59 12.64
C HIS A 21 -0.60 1.97 12.88
N GLU A 22 -1.09 3.08 12.32
CA GLU A 22 -2.51 3.43 12.37
C GLU A 22 -3.37 2.43 11.58
N ALA A 23 -2.93 2.01 10.39
CA ALA A 23 -3.60 0.97 9.61
C ALA A 23 -3.57 -0.39 10.34
N ALA A 24 -2.49 -0.71 11.04
CA ALA A 24 -2.39 -1.93 11.83
C ALA A 24 -3.34 -1.90 13.03
N ALA A 25 -3.45 -0.77 13.73
CA ALA A 25 -4.44 -0.60 14.79
C ALA A 25 -5.87 -0.74 14.25
N LEU A 26 -6.17 -0.14 13.09
CA LEU A 26 -7.47 -0.30 12.43
C LEU A 26 -7.77 -1.75 12.04
N GLN A 27 -6.77 -2.50 11.55
CA GLN A 27 -6.90 -3.92 11.28
C GLN A 27 -7.34 -4.70 12.54
N GLU A 28 -6.69 -4.45 13.67
CA GLU A 28 -7.05 -5.09 14.93
C GLU A 28 -8.45 -4.69 15.40
N ASP A 29 -8.85 -3.44 15.19
CA ASP A 29 -10.20 -2.96 15.49
C ASP A 29 -11.27 -3.67 14.64
N LEU A 30 -11.00 -3.85 13.35
CA LEU A 30 -11.86 -4.60 12.43
C LEU A 30 -11.98 -6.07 12.83
N ARG A 31 -10.87 -6.71 13.20
CA ARG A 31 -10.85 -8.10 13.68
C ARG A 31 -11.67 -8.27 14.95
N ARG A 32 -11.57 -7.33 15.90
CA ARG A 32 -12.43 -7.32 17.11
C ARG A 32 -13.91 -7.15 16.78
N ALA A 33 -14.25 -6.51 15.66
CA ALA A 33 -15.61 -6.42 15.13
C ALA A 33 -16.02 -7.64 14.25
N HIS A 34 -15.19 -8.68 14.19
CA HIS A 34 -15.33 -9.85 13.32
C HIS A 34 -15.38 -9.51 11.83
N ILE A 35 -14.48 -8.63 11.41
CA ILE A 35 -14.29 -8.25 10.01
C ILE A 35 -12.80 -8.44 9.68
N GLU A 36 -12.50 -9.33 8.73
CA GLU A 36 -11.12 -9.56 8.28
C GLU A 36 -10.81 -8.67 7.07
N PRO A 37 -9.76 -7.83 7.13
CA PRO A 37 -9.27 -7.14 5.94
C PRO A 37 -8.86 -8.12 4.86
N PHE A 38 -9.23 -7.83 3.61
CA PHE A 38 -8.93 -8.69 2.48
C PHE A 38 -7.49 -8.52 1.98
N ALA A 39 -7.00 -7.28 1.93
CA ALA A 39 -5.66 -6.92 1.47
C ALA A 39 -5.22 -5.55 1.98
N TRP A 40 -3.91 -5.30 1.87
CA TRP A 40 -3.28 -4.00 2.07
C TRP A 40 -2.86 -3.38 0.73
N VAL A 41 -3.00 -2.07 0.63
CA VAL A 41 -2.51 -1.25 -0.50
C VAL A 41 -1.53 -0.23 0.04
N ILE A 42 -0.27 -0.36 -0.33
CA ILE A 42 0.77 0.60 0.03
C ILE A 42 0.82 1.66 -1.07
N ASN A 43 0.34 2.85 -0.76
CA ASN A 43 0.19 3.94 -1.72
C ASN A 43 1.39 4.88 -1.72
N GLN A 44 1.64 5.51 -2.87
CA GLN A 44 2.67 6.54 -3.08
C GLN A 44 4.09 6.12 -2.62
N SER A 45 4.46 4.87 -2.84
CA SER A 45 5.80 4.39 -2.50
C SER A 45 6.84 4.93 -3.48
N LEU A 46 7.98 5.37 -2.96
CA LEU A 46 9.17 5.70 -3.74
C LEU A 46 10.01 4.47 -4.09
N LEU A 47 9.60 3.28 -3.66
CA LEU A 47 10.26 2.02 -4.03
C LEU A 47 10.41 1.93 -5.54
N GLN A 48 11.64 1.68 -6.00
CA GLN A 48 11.98 1.58 -7.42
C GLN A 48 11.66 2.87 -8.22
N SER A 49 11.60 4.04 -7.55
CA SER A 49 11.39 5.32 -8.24
C SER A 49 12.49 5.65 -9.26
N GLY A 50 13.68 5.05 -9.12
CA GLY A 50 14.83 5.31 -9.98
C GLY A 50 15.43 6.71 -9.77
N SER A 51 15.04 7.41 -8.69
CA SER A 51 15.52 8.75 -8.41
C SER A 51 17.02 8.77 -8.10
N CYS A 52 17.72 9.76 -8.65
CA CYS A 52 19.12 10.06 -8.33
C CYS A 52 19.26 11.17 -7.28
N ASP A 53 18.14 11.73 -6.81
CA ASP A 53 18.15 12.77 -5.79
C ASP A 53 18.45 12.16 -4.41
N PRO A 54 19.49 12.62 -3.69
CA PRO A 54 19.90 12.02 -2.42
C PRO A 54 18.83 12.07 -1.32
N LEU A 55 17.95 13.07 -1.34
CA LEU A 55 16.86 13.16 -0.38
C LEU A 55 15.80 12.10 -0.68
N LEU A 56 15.42 11.95 -1.96
CA LEU A 56 14.43 10.95 -2.36
C LEU A 56 14.93 9.51 -2.17
N GLN A 57 16.21 9.25 -2.40
CA GLN A 57 16.82 7.94 -2.10
C GLN A 57 16.72 7.59 -0.61
N ARG A 58 17.04 8.55 0.28
CA ARG A 58 16.88 8.32 1.73
C ARG A 58 15.43 8.10 2.15
N ARG A 59 14.48 8.76 1.47
CA ARG A 59 13.06 8.52 1.71
C ARG A 59 12.67 7.11 1.29
N GLU A 60 13.03 6.68 0.09
CA GLU A 60 12.83 5.30 -0.38
C GLU A 60 13.45 4.27 0.59
N GLU A 61 14.69 4.48 1.03
CA GLU A 61 15.36 3.62 2.02
C GLU A 61 14.56 3.51 3.33
N SER A 62 13.98 4.62 3.80
CA SER A 62 13.18 4.64 5.02
C SER A 62 11.85 3.86 4.89
N GLU A 63 11.31 3.73 3.67
CA GLU A 63 10.09 2.96 3.40
C GLU A 63 10.29 1.46 3.62
N HIS A 64 11.49 0.93 3.32
CA HIS A 64 11.77 -0.51 3.31
C HIS A 64 11.38 -1.21 4.61
N ARG A 65 11.65 -0.58 5.76
CA ARG A 65 11.27 -1.15 7.05
C ARG A 65 9.76 -1.35 7.18
N TYR A 66 8.98 -0.38 6.74
CA TYR A 66 7.53 -0.39 6.85
C TYR A 66 6.89 -1.27 5.77
N LEU A 67 7.49 -1.34 4.58
CA LEU A 67 7.14 -2.31 3.55
C LEU A 67 7.30 -3.75 4.07
N SER A 68 8.47 -4.08 4.63
CA SER A 68 8.72 -5.38 5.25
C SER A 68 7.74 -5.66 6.38
N GLU A 69 7.49 -4.70 7.28
CA GLU A 69 6.54 -4.89 8.37
C GLU A 69 5.14 -5.26 7.87
N VAL A 70 4.62 -4.53 6.87
CA VAL A 70 3.31 -4.83 6.27
C VAL A 70 3.28 -6.22 5.65
N VAL A 71 4.25 -6.56 4.81
CA VAL A 71 4.29 -7.84 4.08
C VAL A 71 4.51 -9.04 4.99
N GLU A 72 5.38 -8.90 5.99
CA GLU A 72 5.78 -10.02 6.85
C GLU A 72 4.84 -10.22 8.04
N THR A 73 4.21 -9.14 8.54
CA THR A 73 3.45 -9.19 9.80
C THR A 73 1.94 -8.99 9.61
N HIS A 74 1.52 -8.08 8.74
CA HIS A 74 0.13 -7.62 8.72
C HIS A 74 -0.70 -8.18 7.58
N ALA A 75 -0.11 -8.40 6.41
CA ALA A 75 -0.84 -8.62 5.16
C ALA A 75 -0.63 -10.03 4.59
N THR A 76 -1.73 -10.73 4.27
CA THR A 76 -1.68 -11.94 3.41
C THR A 76 -1.69 -11.59 1.93
N ARG A 77 -2.21 -10.40 1.58
CA ARG A 77 -2.25 -9.87 0.22
C ARG A 77 -1.84 -8.42 0.26
N THR A 78 -0.90 -8.06 -0.60
CA THR A 78 -0.39 -6.70 -0.70
C THR A 78 -0.38 -6.27 -2.15
N ALA A 79 -0.81 -5.05 -2.40
CA ALA A 79 -0.52 -4.32 -3.63
C ALA A 79 0.25 -3.04 -3.27
N TRP A 80 1.06 -2.55 -4.20
CA TRP A 80 1.67 -1.24 -4.04
C TRP A 80 1.38 -0.35 -5.25
N LEU A 81 1.35 0.95 -5.00
CA LEU A 81 1.21 2.00 -6.00
C LEU A 81 2.44 2.90 -5.94
N PRO A 82 3.15 3.07 -7.07
CA PRO A 82 4.29 3.96 -7.12
C PRO A 82 3.84 5.41 -6.94
N TRP A 83 4.69 6.22 -6.31
CA TRP A 83 4.52 7.67 -6.28
C TRP A 83 4.39 8.23 -7.70
N GLN A 84 3.47 9.19 -7.87
CA GLN A 84 3.23 9.87 -9.15
C GLN A 84 3.66 11.33 -9.05
N PRO A 85 4.46 11.85 -10.00
CA PRO A 85 4.85 13.26 -10.01
C PRO A 85 3.69 14.20 -10.31
N GLU A 86 2.69 13.71 -11.02
CA GLU A 86 1.46 14.43 -11.34
C GLU A 86 0.28 13.64 -10.78
N GLU A 87 -0.74 14.35 -10.29
CA GLU A 87 -1.94 13.71 -9.79
C GLU A 87 -2.64 12.94 -10.93
N PRO A 88 -3.01 11.66 -10.73
CA PRO A 88 -3.60 10.83 -11.79
C PRO A 88 -5.08 11.17 -11.99
N VAL A 89 -5.36 12.36 -12.52
CA VAL A 89 -6.71 12.88 -12.72
C VAL A 89 -7.31 12.40 -14.04
N GLY A 90 -8.56 11.94 -14.00
CA GLY A 90 -9.31 11.50 -15.16
C GLY A 90 -9.09 10.02 -15.51
N PRO A 91 -9.97 9.45 -16.36
CA PRO A 91 -10.04 8.00 -16.59
C PRO A 91 -8.75 7.44 -17.22
N GLU A 92 -8.10 8.19 -18.10
CA GLU A 92 -6.86 7.75 -18.76
C GLU A 92 -5.68 7.66 -17.79
N ALA A 93 -5.51 8.64 -16.90
CA ALA A 93 -4.45 8.64 -15.92
C ALA A 93 -4.67 7.55 -14.86
N LEU A 94 -5.91 7.36 -14.42
CA LEU A 94 -6.28 6.27 -13.51
C LEU A 94 -6.05 4.89 -14.13
N ALA A 95 -6.36 4.71 -15.43
CA ALA A 95 -6.09 3.45 -16.13
C ALA A 95 -4.58 3.15 -16.20
N LYS A 96 -3.74 4.16 -16.44
CA LYS A 96 -2.28 4.02 -16.39
C LYS A 96 -1.80 3.62 -15.00
N LEU A 97 -2.29 4.29 -13.96
CA LEU A 97 -1.94 3.95 -12.57
C LEU A 97 -2.30 2.50 -12.23
N ALA A 98 -3.50 2.06 -12.61
CA ALA A 98 -3.96 0.69 -12.36
C ALA A 98 -3.11 -0.36 -13.08
N ALA A 99 -2.65 -0.08 -14.31
CA ALA A 99 -1.79 -0.99 -15.08
C ALA A 99 -0.38 -1.11 -14.48
N SER A 100 0.17 -0.03 -13.91
CA SER A 100 1.50 -0.02 -13.29
C SER A 100 1.59 -0.92 -12.05
N SER A 101 0.50 -1.08 -11.30
CA SER A 101 0.46 -1.91 -10.09
C SER A 101 0.50 -3.42 -10.41
N LEU A 102 -0.07 -3.85 -11.54
CA LEU A 102 -0.06 -5.26 -11.94
C LEU A 102 1.30 -5.74 -12.49
N ALA A 103 2.12 -4.84 -13.03
CA ALA A 103 3.34 -5.22 -13.72
C ALA A 103 4.48 -5.69 -12.79
N LEU A 104 4.36 -5.47 -11.49
CA LEU A 104 5.45 -5.67 -10.54
C LEU A 104 5.20 -6.78 -9.50
N GLN A 105 4.15 -7.60 -9.66
CA GLN A 105 4.04 -8.86 -8.90
C GLN A 105 5.12 -9.84 -9.40
N ILE A 106 6.34 -9.75 -8.86
CA ILE A 106 7.41 -10.70 -9.14
C ILE A 106 7.94 -11.30 -7.84
N SER A 107 7.74 -12.63 -7.76
CA SER A 107 8.38 -13.68 -6.94
C SER A 107 8.04 -13.79 -5.46
#